data_AF-A0AAN6NFX2-F1
#
_entry.id   AF-A0AAN6NFX2-F1
#
_cell.length_a   1.000
_cell.length_b   1.000
_cell.length_c   1.000
_cell.angle_alpha   90.00
_cell.angle_beta   90.00
_cell.angle_gamma   90.00
#
_symmetry.space_group_name_H-M   'P 1'
#
loop_
_entity.id
_entity.type
_entity.pdbx_description
1 polymer ?
#
loop_
_entity_poly.entity_id
_entity_poly.type
_entity_poly.pdbx_seq_one_letter_code
_entity_poly.pdbx_strand_id
1 'polypeptide(L)'
;MASPATHNGGPQLIRTSTLSSLRGGPAVGGSGYNNPYGIFPTKATPEISGYLDQMAEKWTQEEWDNRRRIVVFKKSQQGSYIQASFRAVPLAERPPNSICISCIYWAEKEECCVTSVDTIHLLEHLVVAPARFTVEEKNRIRRNLKVFHPLTVSKGKSETEDFFKVIMAFGNPKPRNIEKAVKVFRWKDLGPALKKIISQYSQSPSSTH
;
A
#
# COMPACT_ATOMS: atom_id res chain seq x y z
N MET A 1 -1.43 14.57 32.15
CA MET A 1 -2.49 14.55 31.13
C MET A 1 -2.02 13.70 29.97
N ALA A 2 -2.51 12.45 29.86
CA ALA A 2 -2.16 11.56 28.76
C ALA A 2 -3.25 11.65 27.69
N SER A 3 -2.88 12.05 26.48
CA SER A 3 -3.78 12.03 25.32
C SER A 3 -4.15 10.58 24.99
N PRO A 4 -5.43 10.26 24.68
CA PRO A 4 -5.78 8.91 24.28
C PRO A 4 -5.20 8.65 22.88
N ALA A 5 -4.47 7.55 22.75
CA ALA A 5 -4.09 7.03 21.45
C ALA A 5 -5.37 6.67 20.68
N THR A 6 -5.62 7.36 19.57
CA THR A 6 -6.66 6.97 18.61
C THR A 6 -6.35 5.58 18.07
N HIS A 7 -6.96 4.55 18.65
CA HIS A 7 -7.03 3.24 18.04
C HIS A 7 -7.72 3.40 16.69
N ASN A 8 -7.00 3.08 15.62
CA ASN A 8 -7.54 2.98 14.26
C ASN A 8 -8.36 1.67 14.14
N GLY A 9 -9.33 1.49 15.05
CA GLY A 9 -10.06 0.26 15.34
C GLY A 9 -11.24 0.03 14.39
N GLY A 10 -11.00 0.15 13.09
CA GLY A 10 -11.97 -0.30 12.09
C GLY A 10 -12.04 -1.84 12.06
N PRO A 11 -13.16 -2.42 11.60
CA PRO A 11 -13.29 -3.87 11.47
C PRO A 11 -12.22 -4.44 10.53
N GLN A 12 -11.77 -5.67 10.82
CA GLN A 12 -10.69 -6.29 10.06
C GLN A 12 -11.13 -6.51 8.59
N LEU A 13 -10.25 -6.15 7.66
CA LEU A 13 -10.45 -6.43 6.25
C LEU A 13 -9.77 -7.75 5.89
N ILE A 14 -10.54 -8.65 5.28
CA ILE A 14 -10.05 -9.93 4.78
C ILE A 14 -10.29 -10.03 3.30
N ARG A 15 -9.43 -10.76 2.61
CA ARG A 15 -9.53 -10.88 1.16
C ARG A 15 -10.88 -11.50 0.78
N THR A 16 -11.58 -10.94 -0.21
CA THR A 16 -12.93 -11.42 -0.57
C THR A 16 -12.92 -12.90 -0.97
N SER A 17 -11.83 -13.39 -1.59
CA SER A 17 -11.70 -14.80 -1.96
C SER A 17 -11.62 -15.76 -0.76
N THR A 18 -11.13 -15.32 0.41
CA THR A 18 -11.06 -16.20 1.60
C THR A 18 -12.43 -16.35 2.28
N LEU A 19 -13.36 -15.43 2.01
CA LEU A 19 -14.75 -15.52 2.48
C LEU A 19 -15.52 -16.61 1.72
N SER A 20 -15.28 -16.76 0.41
CA SER A 20 -15.91 -17.81 -0.40
C SER A 20 -15.46 -19.21 0.02
N SER A 21 -14.20 -19.38 0.43
CA SER A 21 -13.68 -20.67 0.90
C SER A 21 -14.23 -21.09 2.27
N LEU A 22 -14.68 -20.15 3.10
CA LEU A 22 -15.34 -20.46 4.38
C LEU A 22 -16.75 -21.04 4.21
N ARG A 23 -17.37 -20.89 3.03
CA ARG A 23 -18.72 -21.40 2.73
C ARG A 23 -18.74 -22.84 2.18
N GLY A 24 -17.61 -23.54 2.14
CA GLY A 24 -17.47 -24.85 1.46
C GLY A 24 -16.83 -25.96 2.28
N GLY A 25 -17.10 -26.05 3.59
CA GLY A 25 -16.73 -27.21 4.41
C GLY A 25 -17.68 -28.41 4.19
N PRO A 26 -17.21 -29.67 4.31
CA PRO A 26 -18.02 -30.85 3.99
C PRO A 26 -19.22 -30.98 4.93
N ALA A 27 -20.40 -31.22 4.34
CA ALA A 27 -21.65 -31.42 5.04
C ALA A 27 -21.58 -32.64 5.97
N VAL A 28 -21.63 -32.39 7.28
CA VAL A 28 -22.12 -33.36 8.27
C VAL A 28 -23.46 -32.84 8.76
N GLY A 29 -24.47 -33.71 8.67
CA GLY A 29 -25.89 -33.37 8.64
C GLY A 29 -26.41 -32.49 9.77
N GLY A 30 -27.38 -31.65 9.41
CA GLY A 30 -28.19 -30.88 10.33
C GLY A 30 -29.03 -29.86 9.56
N SER A 31 -30.33 -30.12 9.46
CA SER A 31 -31.33 -29.20 8.90
C SER A 31 -31.18 -27.79 9.46
N GLY A 32 -30.80 -26.83 8.61
CA GLY A 32 -30.61 -25.44 8.98
C GLY A 32 -30.95 -24.52 7.81
N TYR A 33 -32.01 -23.76 7.99
CA TYR A 33 -32.60 -22.77 7.09
C TYR A 33 -31.61 -22.08 6.13
N ASN A 34 -31.83 -22.30 4.83
CA ASN A 34 -31.13 -21.63 3.74
C ASN A 34 -31.60 -20.17 3.67
N ASN A 35 -30.93 -19.25 4.39
CA ASN A 35 -31.26 -17.83 4.36
C ASN A 35 -30.73 -17.21 3.04
N PRO A 36 -31.61 -16.79 2.09
CA PRO A 36 -31.18 -16.24 0.79
C PRO A 36 -30.49 -14.88 0.91
N TYR A 37 -30.61 -14.24 2.08
CA TYR A 37 -29.96 -12.97 2.45
C TYR A 37 -28.62 -13.19 3.16
N GLY A 38 -27.84 -14.20 2.74
CA GLY A 38 -26.51 -14.47 3.28
C GLY A 38 -25.50 -13.38 2.94
N ILE A 39 -25.57 -12.25 3.65
CA ILE A 39 -24.64 -11.12 3.80
C ILE A 39 -23.57 -11.11 2.71
N PHE A 40 -23.83 -10.37 1.63
CA PHE A 40 -22.78 -10.06 0.67
C PHE A 40 -21.67 -9.34 1.42
N PRO A 41 -20.42 -9.83 1.36
CA PRO A 41 -19.35 -9.19 2.09
C PRO A 41 -19.14 -7.78 1.54
N THR A 42 -19.22 -6.79 2.44
CA THR A 42 -19.09 -5.39 2.06
C THR A 42 -17.65 -5.15 1.64
N LYS A 43 -17.43 -5.02 0.33
CA LYS A 43 -16.10 -4.77 -0.26
C LYS A 43 -15.51 -3.50 0.30
N ALA A 44 -14.20 -3.50 0.45
CA ALA A 44 -13.46 -2.33 0.86
C ALA A 44 -13.54 -1.26 -0.25
N THR A 45 -13.91 -0.05 0.14
CA THR A 45 -14.04 1.11 -0.75
C THR A 45 -12.93 2.08 -0.42
N PRO A 46 -11.85 2.15 -1.23
CA PRO A 46 -10.76 3.07 -1.00
C PRO A 46 -11.09 4.47 -1.53
N GLU A 47 -10.93 5.47 -0.67
CA GLU A 47 -10.86 6.88 -1.04
C GLU A 47 -9.47 7.42 -0.75
N ILE A 48 -8.84 8.01 -1.77
CA ILE A 48 -7.59 8.76 -1.62
C ILE A 48 -7.97 10.23 -1.72
N SER A 49 -7.87 10.96 -0.61
CA SER A 49 -8.28 12.36 -0.52
C SER A 49 -7.24 13.26 -1.20
N GLY A 50 -7.61 13.85 -2.34
CA GLY A 50 -6.76 14.72 -3.14
C GLY A 50 -6.11 14.03 -4.35
N TYR A 51 -5.28 14.78 -5.09
CA TYR A 51 -4.60 14.28 -6.29
C TYR A 51 -3.20 13.82 -5.94
N LEU A 52 -3.00 12.50 -5.93
CA LEU A 52 -1.70 11.91 -5.54
C LEU A 52 -0.57 12.36 -6.46
N ASP A 53 -0.88 12.68 -7.72
CA ASP A 53 0.07 13.17 -8.73
C ASP A 53 0.74 14.49 -8.34
N GLN A 54 0.08 15.33 -7.51
CA GLN A 54 0.68 16.57 -7.00
C GLN A 54 1.95 16.31 -6.17
N MET A 55 2.14 15.11 -5.64
CA MET A 55 3.37 14.74 -4.95
C MET A 55 4.56 14.60 -5.90
N ALA A 56 4.34 14.46 -7.20
CA ALA A 56 5.40 14.48 -8.22
C ALA A 56 5.74 15.92 -8.69
N GLU A 57 5.08 16.95 -8.17
CA GLU A 57 5.21 18.34 -8.65
C GLU A 57 5.69 19.28 -7.54
N LYS A 58 6.20 20.47 -7.92
CA LYS A 58 6.59 21.54 -6.97
C LYS A 58 7.56 21.04 -5.88
N TRP A 59 8.60 20.34 -6.31
CA TRP A 59 9.66 19.85 -5.44
C TRP A 59 10.48 21.00 -4.87
N THR A 60 10.81 20.91 -3.59
CA THR A 60 11.76 21.82 -2.95
C THR A 60 13.17 21.54 -3.47
N GLN A 61 14.09 22.50 -3.29
CA GLN A 61 15.48 22.30 -3.70
C GLN A 61 16.11 21.09 -3.01
N GLU A 62 15.85 20.92 -1.71
CA GLU A 62 16.32 19.75 -0.95
C GLU A 62 15.80 18.42 -1.53
N GLU A 63 14.53 18.37 -1.95
CA GLU A 63 13.96 17.17 -2.57
C GLU A 63 14.59 16.87 -3.94
N TRP A 64 14.88 17.91 -4.74
CA TRP A 64 15.58 17.78 -6.01
C TRP A 64 17.00 17.27 -5.83
N ASP A 65 17.75 17.86 -4.89
CA ASP A 65 19.13 17.48 -4.59
C ASP A 65 19.21 16.01 -4.11
N ASN A 66 18.25 15.59 -3.29
CA ASN A 66 18.15 14.22 -2.81
C ASN A 66 17.47 13.25 -3.79
N ARG A 67 16.89 13.76 -4.89
CA ARG A 67 16.02 13.01 -5.82
C ARG A 67 14.90 12.24 -5.11
N ARG A 68 14.47 12.71 -3.94
CA ARG A 68 13.50 12.02 -3.08
C ARG A 68 12.63 13.01 -2.31
N ARG A 69 11.32 12.80 -2.42
CA ARG A 69 10.29 13.39 -1.56
C ARG A 69 9.68 12.31 -0.66
N ILE A 70 9.53 12.62 0.63
CA ILE A 70 8.82 11.75 1.57
C ILE A 70 7.35 12.12 1.59
N VAL A 71 6.49 11.15 1.29
CA VAL A 71 5.03 11.32 1.33
C VAL A 71 4.50 10.53 2.52
N VAL A 72 3.93 11.24 3.49
CA VAL A 72 3.31 10.66 4.68
C VAL A 72 1.82 10.47 4.43
N PHE A 73 1.33 9.29 4.75
CA PHE A 73 -0.08 8.91 4.66
C PHE A 73 -0.72 8.84 6.05
N LYS A 74 -1.99 9.25 6.12
CA LYS A 74 -2.87 9.02 7.26
C LYS A 74 -4.06 8.19 6.80
N LYS A 75 -4.34 7.12 7.54
CA LYS A 75 -5.48 6.23 7.32
C LYS A 75 -6.60 6.57 8.31
N SER A 76 -7.81 6.72 7.81
CA SER A 76 -9.06 6.62 8.57
C SER A 76 -9.90 5.48 7.99
N GLN A 77 -10.62 4.73 8.81
CA GLN A 77 -11.48 3.64 8.35
C GLN A 77 -12.82 3.66 9.06
N GLN A 78 -13.90 3.56 8.29
CA GLN A 78 -15.27 3.40 8.79
C GLN A 78 -15.93 2.21 8.08
N GLY A 79 -16.08 1.09 8.80
CA GLY A 79 -16.56 -0.15 8.19
C GLY A 79 -15.62 -0.63 7.07
N SER A 80 -16.17 -0.79 5.86
CA SER A 80 -15.40 -1.12 4.66
C SER A 80 -14.82 0.11 3.94
N TYR A 81 -15.17 1.32 4.36
CA TYR A 81 -14.64 2.55 3.78
C TYR A 81 -13.25 2.85 4.32
N ILE A 82 -12.25 2.91 3.45
CA ILE A 82 -10.86 3.27 3.82
C ILE A 82 -10.55 4.61 3.19
N GLN A 83 -10.35 5.62 4.02
CA GLN A 83 -9.91 6.93 3.59
C GLN A 83 -8.42 7.10 3.87
N ALA A 84 -7.66 7.51 2.86
CA ALA A 84 -6.25 7.84 2.96
C ALA A 84 -6.01 9.29 2.54
N SER A 85 -5.45 10.10 3.43
CA SER A 85 -4.91 11.42 3.09
C SER A 85 -3.38 11.36 3.07
N PHE A 86 -2.76 12.27 2.33
CA PHE A 86 -1.32 12.30 2.16
C PHE A 86 -0.79 13.73 2.12
N ARG A 87 0.48 13.90 2.48
CA ARG A 87 1.21 15.16 2.34
C ARG A 87 2.71 14.92 2.20
N ALA A 88 3.39 15.81 1.49
CA ALA A 88 4.84 15.88 1.51
C ALA A 88 5.31 16.33 2.90
N VAL A 89 6.40 15.74 3.40
CA VAL A 89 7.01 16.11 4.69
C VAL A 89 8.53 16.09 4.52
N PRO A 90 9.27 17.11 5.00
CA PRO A 90 10.72 17.07 5.08
C PRO A 90 11.20 15.84 5.87
N LEU A 91 12.37 15.29 5.51
CA LEU A 91 12.93 14.13 6.21
C LEU A 91 13.08 14.36 7.72
N ALA A 92 13.46 15.57 8.13
CA ALA A 92 13.62 15.97 9.51
C ALA A 92 12.30 16.06 10.30
N GLU A 93 11.18 16.35 9.63
CA GLU A 93 9.87 16.55 10.25
C GLU A 93 8.98 15.30 10.20
N ARG A 94 9.53 14.17 9.75
CA ARG A 94 8.79 12.92 9.62
C ARG A 94 8.27 12.47 10.99
N PRO A 95 6.94 12.36 11.19
CA PRO A 95 6.41 11.93 12.47
C PRO A 95 6.85 10.49 12.79
N PRO A 96 7.14 10.17 14.06
CA PRO A 96 7.48 8.81 14.45
C PRO A 96 6.30 7.88 14.15
N ASN A 97 6.59 6.66 13.70
CA ASN A 97 5.59 5.64 13.35
C ASN A 97 4.58 6.05 12.25
N SER A 98 4.87 7.10 11.48
CA SER A 98 4.03 7.49 10.34
C SER A 98 4.16 6.50 9.19
N ILE A 99 3.06 6.26 8.48
CA ILE A 99 3.06 5.53 7.21
C ILE A 99 3.69 6.45 6.17
N CYS A 100 4.87 6.12 5.63
CA CYS A 100 5.53 6.98 4.66
C CYS A 100 6.13 6.18 3.51
N ILE A 101 6.12 6.76 2.32
CA ILE A 101 6.75 6.21 1.12
C ILE A 101 7.59 7.26 0.42
N SER A 102 8.44 6.82 -0.50
CA SER A 102 9.31 7.70 -1.29
C SER A 102 8.70 7.95 -2.66
N CYS A 103 8.47 9.22 -3.00
CA CYS A 103 8.37 9.66 -4.38
C CYS A 103 9.80 9.95 -4.86
N ILE A 104 10.24 9.27 -5.91
CA ILE A 104 11.65 9.23 -6.32
C ILE A 104 11.75 9.78 -7.73
N TYR A 105 12.60 10.78 -7.95
CA TYR A 105 12.80 11.34 -9.28
C TYR A 105 13.83 10.52 -10.06
N TRP A 106 13.43 9.99 -11.21
CA TRP A 106 14.30 9.30 -12.15
C TRP A 106 14.75 10.31 -13.23
N ALA A 107 15.97 10.82 -13.09
CA ALA A 107 16.50 11.86 -13.98
C ALA A 107 16.59 11.41 -15.45
N GLU A 108 17.08 10.20 -15.71
CA GLU A 108 17.26 9.69 -17.08
C GLU A 108 15.94 9.49 -17.83
N LYS A 109 14.82 9.42 -17.12
CA LYS A 109 13.47 9.27 -17.69
C LYS A 109 12.57 10.49 -17.47
N GLU A 110 13.07 11.50 -16.77
CA GLU A 110 12.33 12.70 -16.38
C GLU A 110 10.96 12.39 -15.73
N GLU A 111 10.90 11.32 -14.93
CA GLU A 111 9.65 10.87 -14.32
C GLU A 111 9.79 10.50 -12.83
N CYS A 112 8.73 10.74 -12.07
CA CYS A 112 8.64 10.30 -10.69
C CYS A 112 8.18 8.83 -10.61
N CYS A 113 8.80 8.09 -9.70
CA CYS A 113 8.56 6.67 -9.48
C CYS A 113 8.36 6.35 -8.00
N VAL A 114 7.76 5.19 -7.73
CA VAL A 114 7.65 4.58 -6.41
C VAL A 114 8.15 3.14 -6.46
N THR A 115 8.80 2.67 -5.39
CA THR A 115 9.28 1.28 -5.33
C THR A 115 8.16 0.31 -4.94
N SER A 116 8.24 -0.93 -5.43
CA SER A 116 7.31 -1.99 -5.02
C SER A 116 7.32 -2.29 -3.53
N VAL A 117 8.45 -2.06 -2.85
CA VAL A 117 8.56 -2.22 -1.41
C VAL A 117 7.75 -1.15 -0.69
N ASP A 118 7.88 0.11 -1.12
CA ASP A 118 7.07 1.21 -0.61
C ASP A 118 5.57 1.00 -0.90
N THR A 119 5.20 0.55 -2.10
CA THR A 119 3.80 0.26 -2.44
C THR A 119 3.20 -0.85 -1.56
N ILE A 120 3.94 -1.95 -1.33
CA ILE A 120 3.47 -3.04 -0.47
C ILE A 120 3.40 -2.59 0.99
N HIS A 121 4.37 -1.81 1.45
CA HIS A 121 4.37 -1.23 2.80
C HIS A 121 3.14 -0.36 3.03
N LEU A 122 2.82 0.53 2.08
CA LEU A 122 1.63 1.35 2.14
C LEU A 122 0.35 0.51 2.18
N LEU A 123 0.21 -0.48 1.28
CA LEU A 123 -0.95 -1.38 1.28
C LEU A 123 -1.10 -2.16 2.60
N GLU A 124 0.01 -2.60 3.20
CA GLU A 124 0.00 -3.33 4.47
C GLU A 124 -0.61 -2.46 5.57
N HIS A 125 -0.19 -1.20 5.65
CA HIS A 125 -0.73 -0.24 6.59
C HIS A 125 -2.17 0.19 6.30
N LEU A 126 -2.55 0.29 5.02
CA LEU A 126 -3.90 0.68 4.64
C LEU A 126 -4.92 -0.44 4.90
N VAL A 127 -4.55 -1.70 4.69
CA VAL A 127 -5.51 -2.81 4.67
C VAL A 127 -5.50 -3.65 5.94
N VAL A 128 -4.31 -4.04 6.44
CA VAL A 128 -4.21 -5.09 7.47
C VAL A 128 -3.59 -4.64 8.79
N ALA A 129 -3.04 -3.43 8.87
CA ALA A 129 -2.50 -2.93 10.14
C ALA A 129 -3.53 -3.01 11.29
N PRO A 130 -3.11 -3.46 12.50
CA PRO A 130 -1.72 -3.67 12.93
C PRO A 130 -1.07 -5.00 12.51
N ALA A 131 -1.79 -5.89 11.82
CA ALA A 131 -1.21 -7.12 11.26
C ALA A 131 -0.33 -6.83 10.03
N ARG A 132 0.34 -7.86 9.53
CA ARG A 132 1.19 -7.79 8.33
C ARG A 132 0.71 -8.76 7.26
N PHE A 133 1.01 -8.48 5.99
CA PHE A 133 0.73 -9.44 4.93
C PHE A 133 1.65 -10.66 5.04
N THR A 134 1.10 -11.84 4.79
CA THR A 134 1.87 -13.06 4.62
C THR A 134 2.70 -13.01 3.33
N VAL A 135 3.65 -13.94 3.17
CA VAL A 135 4.50 -14.02 1.98
C VAL A 135 3.65 -14.30 0.72
N GLU A 136 2.67 -15.18 0.85
CA GLU A 136 1.72 -15.57 -0.19
C GLU A 136 0.93 -14.35 -0.66
N GLU A 137 0.46 -13.53 0.29
CA GLU A 137 -0.31 -12.34 -0.03
C GLU A 137 0.57 -11.26 -0.67
N LYS A 138 1.80 -11.07 -0.19
CA LYS A 138 2.79 -10.21 -0.86
C LYS A 138 3.05 -10.66 -2.30
N ASN A 139 3.15 -11.96 -2.56
CA ASN A 139 3.32 -12.51 -3.91
C ASN A 139 2.07 -12.31 -4.79
N ARG A 140 0.87 -12.35 -4.23
CA ARG A 140 -0.39 -12.01 -4.94
C ARG A 140 -0.45 -10.53 -5.29
N ILE A 141 -0.12 -9.65 -4.33
CA ILE A 141 -0.04 -8.20 -4.55
C ILE A 141 0.98 -7.89 -5.66
N ARG A 142 2.17 -8.50 -5.63
CA ARG A 142 3.18 -8.34 -6.69
C ARG A 142 2.66 -8.74 -8.07
N ARG A 143 1.86 -9.80 -8.19
CA ARG A 143 1.21 -10.19 -9.45
C ARG A 143 0.19 -9.16 -9.92
N ASN A 144 -0.66 -8.64 -9.03
CA ASN A 144 -1.59 -7.56 -9.36
C ASN A 144 -0.86 -6.30 -9.84
N LEU A 145 0.26 -5.98 -9.20
CA LEU A 145 1.09 -4.84 -9.56
C LEU A 145 1.73 -5.00 -10.96
N LYS A 146 1.94 -6.22 -11.49
CA LYS A 146 2.50 -6.43 -12.83
C LYS A 146 1.71 -5.76 -13.94
N VAL A 147 0.39 -5.60 -13.77
CA VAL A 147 -0.49 -4.94 -14.74
C VAL A 147 -0.15 -3.46 -14.93
N PHE A 148 0.56 -2.85 -13.97
CA PHE A 148 1.06 -1.48 -14.06
C PHE A 148 2.47 -1.39 -14.66
N HIS A 149 2.92 -2.45 -15.35
CA HIS A 149 4.16 -2.48 -16.12
C HIS A 149 5.41 -2.00 -15.36
N PRO A 150 5.77 -2.60 -14.21
CA PRO A 150 6.94 -2.18 -13.45
C PRO A 150 8.25 -2.38 -14.21
N LEU A 151 9.13 -1.41 -14.07
CA LEU A 151 10.52 -1.51 -14.53
C LEU A 151 11.37 -2.22 -13.49
N THR A 152 12.36 -2.97 -13.97
CA THR A 152 13.40 -3.57 -13.11
C THR A 152 14.59 -2.64 -13.09
N VAL A 153 14.95 -2.17 -11.90
CA VAL A 153 16.12 -1.34 -11.66
C VAL A 153 17.11 -2.22 -10.91
N SER A 154 18.31 -2.38 -11.46
CA SER A 154 19.29 -3.34 -10.95
C SER A 154 20.71 -2.89 -11.21
N LYS A 155 21.64 -3.28 -10.34
CA LYS A 155 23.07 -2.98 -10.48
C LYS A 155 23.69 -3.53 -11.78
N GLY A 156 23.17 -4.63 -12.31
CA GLY A 156 23.74 -5.29 -13.50
C GLY A 156 23.34 -4.69 -14.85
N LYS A 157 22.60 -3.58 -14.87
CA LYS A 157 22.15 -2.92 -16.11
C LYS A 157 22.60 -1.47 -16.08
N SER A 158 23.51 -1.09 -16.98
CA SER A 158 24.07 0.26 -17.09
C SER A 158 22.98 1.34 -17.12
N GLU A 159 21.92 1.13 -17.90
CA GLU A 159 20.77 2.06 -18.02
C GLU A 159 20.05 2.36 -16.69
N THR A 160 20.13 1.44 -15.72
CA THR A 160 19.40 1.57 -14.44
C THR A 160 20.32 1.58 -13.23
N GLU A 161 21.63 1.47 -13.44
CA GLU A 161 22.60 1.30 -12.35
C GLU A 161 22.68 2.56 -11.50
N ASP A 162 22.75 3.73 -12.11
CA ASP A 162 22.86 4.99 -11.39
C ASP A 162 21.58 5.30 -10.60
N PHE A 163 20.42 5.04 -11.20
CA PHE A 163 19.15 5.11 -10.49
C PHE A 163 19.06 4.08 -9.35
N PHE A 164 19.58 2.87 -9.53
CA PHE A 164 19.69 1.88 -8.45
C PHE A 164 20.56 2.40 -7.29
N LYS A 165 21.72 3.00 -7.58
CA LYS A 165 22.60 3.60 -6.56
C LYS A 165 21.89 4.70 -5.77
N VAL A 166 21.15 5.57 -6.45
CA VAL A 166 20.33 6.62 -5.80
C VAL A 166 19.34 6.00 -4.82
N ILE A 167 18.58 4.99 -5.23
CA ILE A 167 17.61 4.29 -4.35
C ILE A 167 18.32 3.65 -3.13
N MET A 168 19.50 3.07 -3.35
CA MET A 168 20.25 2.40 -2.28
C MET A 168 20.94 3.39 -1.32
N ALA A 169 21.22 4.62 -1.76
CA ALA A 169 21.82 5.68 -0.95
C ALA A 169 20.83 6.31 0.04
N PHE A 170 19.53 6.08 -0.13
CA PHE A 170 18.50 6.64 0.72
C PHE A 170 18.62 6.26 2.20
N GLY A 171 18.49 7.27 3.07
CA GLY A 171 18.36 7.10 4.51
C GLY A 171 17.04 6.43 4.92
N ASN A 172 16.89 6.16 6.22
CA ASN A 172 15.74 5.42 6.72
C ASN A 172 14.38 6.07 6.37
N PRO A 173 13.37 5.26 5.98
CA PRO A 173 13.40 3.81 5.91
C PRO A 173 14.16 3.32 4.67
N LYS A 174 15.21 2.49 4.90
CA LYS A 174 15.88 1.75 3.84
C LYS A 174 14.97 0.61 3.39
N PRO A 175 14.81 0.37 2.08
CA PRO A 175 14.19 -0.85 1.62
C PRO A 175 15.06 -2.06 2.04
N ARG A 176 14.74 -2.70 3.18
CA ARG A 176 15.45 -3.91 3.63
C ARG A 176 15.23 -5.04 2.61
N ASN A 177 16.29 -5.76 2.27
CA ASN A 177 16.35 -6.92 1.36
C ASN A 177 16.32 -6.66 -0.16
N ILE A 178 16.78 -5.50 -0.65
CA ILE A 178 16.85 -5.24 -2.11
C ILE A 178 18.29 -5.17 -2.63
N GLU A 179 19.06 -6.24 -2.45
CA GLU A 179 20.50 -6.21 -2.79
C GLU A 179 20.81 -6.36 -4.29
N LYS A 180 19.88 -6.89 -5.09
CA LYS A 180 20.14 -7.21 -6.52
C LYS A 180 19.31 -6.43 -7.52
N ALA A 181 18.01 -6.26 -7.25
CA ALA A 181 17.10 -5.54 -8.13
C ALA A 181 15.84 -5.10 -7.38
N VAL A 182 15.32 -3.92 -7.73
CA VAL A 182 14.02 -3.40 -7.28
C VAL A 182 13.07 -3.26 -8.45
N LYS A 183 11.78 -3.46 -8.19
CA LYS A 183 10.72 -3.07 -9.12
C LYS A 183 10.26 -1.66 -8.78
N VAL A 184 10.22 -0.79 -9.79
CA VAL A 184 9.69 0.57 -9.69
C VAL A 184 8.50 0.74 -10.61
N PHE A 185 7.57 1.60 -10.22
CA PHE A 185 6.38 1.96 -10.97
C PHE A 185 6.35 3.48 -11.13
N ARG A 186 5.72 3.96 -12.20
CA ARG A 186 5.47 5.39 -12.35
C ARG A 186 4.55 5.85 -11.23
N TRP A 187 4.85 7.01 -10.67
CA TRP A 187 4.10 7.56 -9.54
C TRP A 187 2.60 7.69 -9.85
N LYS A 188 2.26 8.12 -11.08
CA LYS A 188 0.88 8.24 -11.57
C LYS A 188 0.05 6.94 -11.51
N ASP A 189 0.72 5.79 -11.55
CA ASP A 189 0.05 4.49 -11.51
C ASP A 189 -0.25 4.05 -10.06
N LEU A 190 0.29 4.73 -9.04
CA LEU A 190 0.14 4.37 -7.63
C LEU A 190 -1.32 4.48 -7.16
N GLY A 191 -2.00 5.60 -7.43
CA GLY A 191 -3.39 5.80 -7.03
C GLY A 191 -4.33 4.71 -7.60
N PRO A 192 -4.34 4.48 -8.92
CA PRO A 192 -5.06 3.37 -9.55
C PRO A 192 -4.69 1.99 -8.99
N ALA A 193 -3.40 1.73 -8.72
CA ALA A 193 -2.94 0.47 -8.15
C ALA A 193 -3.49 0.22 -6.74
N LEU A 194 -3.45 1.24 -5.87
CA LEU A 194 -4.01 1.17 -4.52
C LEU A 194 -5.51 0.86 -4.57
N LYS A 195 -6.28 1.59 -5.40
CA LYS A 195 -7.72 1.37 -5.55
C LYS A 195 -8.05 -0.06 -6.03
N LYS A 196 -7.30 -0.53 -7.05
CA LYS A 196 -7.48 -1.87 -7.61
C LYS A 196 -7.17 -2.99 -6.62
N ILE A 197 -6.17 -2.82 -5.77
CA ILE A 197 -5.76 -3.86 -4.82
C ILE A 197 -6.65 -3.85 -3.58
N ILE A 198 -6.97 -2.68 -3.02
CA ILE A 198 -7.81 -2.56 -1.82
C ILE A 198 -9.23 -3.11 -2.10
N SER A 199 -9.79 -2.90 -3.29
CA SER A 199 -11.10 -3.45 -3.68
C SER A 199 -11.17 -4.99 -3.73
N GLN A 200 -10.04 -5.70 -3.58
CA GLN A 200 -10.00 -7.17 -3.44
C GLN A 200 -10.25 -7.67 -2.01
N TYR A 201 -10.39 -6.75 -1.04
CA TYR A 201 -10.69 -7.04 0.35
C TYR A 201 -12.14 -6.68 0.68
N SER A 202 -12.68 -7.31 1.71
CA SER A 202 -14.01 -7.04 2.26
C SER A 202 -13.93 -6.99 3.77
N GLN A 203 -14.89 -6.30 4.38
CA GLN A 203 -15.07 -6.34 5.83
C GLN A 203 -15.35 -7.77 6.27
N SER A 204 -14.63 -8.26 7.28
CA SER A 204 -14.99 -9.53 7.91
C SER A 204 -16.40 -9.41 8.50
N PRO A 205 -17.28 -10.41 8.30
CA PRO A 205 -18.53 -10.45 9.05
C PRO A 205 -18.14 -10.50 10.54
N SER A 206 -18.43 -9.42 11.26
CA SER A 206 -18.31 -9.41 12.71
C SER A 206 -19.28 -10.46 13.23
N SER A 207 -18.75 -11.50 13.88
CA SER A 207 -19.57 -12.33 14.77
C SER A 207 -20.08 -11.40 15.86
N THR A 208 -21.32 -10.96 15.74
CA THR A 208 -22.03 -10.30 16.84
C THR A 208 -22.03 -11.30 17.99
N HIS A 209 -21.30 -10.99 19.05
CA HIS A 209 -21.34 -11.76 20.29
C HIS A 209 -22.49 -11.26 21.17
#